data_AF-A0AAJ4XEQ0-F1
#
_entry.id   AF-A0AAJ4XEQ0-F1
#
_cell.length_a   1.000
_cell.length_b   1.000
_cell.length_c   1.000
_cell.angle_alpha   90.00
_cell.angle_beta   90.00
_cell.angle_gamma   90.00
#
_symmetry.space_group_name_H-M   'P 1'
#
loop_
_entity.id
_entity.type
_entity.pdbx_description
1 polymer ?
#
loop_
_entity_poly.entity_id
_entity_poly.type
_entity_poly.pdbx_seq_one_letter_code
_entity_poly.pdbx_strand_id
1 'polypeptide(L)'
;MTRNDYIYDKLEPVLKTLFDTYHINHSFADASVHINEGWPIGTDVYIISGFFKSDLYIHKMYVVKEAINMVIDRQIEKVTERIKNDIYNRNKLGLQ
;
A
#
# COMPACT_ATOMS: atom_id res chain seq x y z
N MET A 1 -14.10 -15.29 -3.50
CA MET A 1 -13.21 -14.25 -2.98
C MET A 1 -12.91 -13.31 -4.13
N THR A 2 -13.24 -12.02 -3.99
CA THR A 2 -12.89 -11.04 -5.00
C THR A 2 -11.39 -10.72 -4.91
N ARG A 3 -10.82 -10.10 -5.96
CA ARG A 3 -9.42 -9.63 -5.94
C ARG A 3 -9.16 -8.64 -4.79
N ASN A 4 -10.14 -7.80 -4.49
CA ASN A 4 -10.06 -6.84 -3.39
C ASN A 4 -10.05 -7.56 -2.04
N ASP A 5 -10.93 -8.55 -1.84
CA ASP A 5 -10.93 -9.37 -0.62
C ASP A 5 -9.57 -10.06 -0.44
N TYR A 6 -9.02 -10.65 -1.50
CA TYR A 6 -7.70 -11.30 -1.47
C TYR A 6 -6.59 -10.34 -1.01
N ILE A 7 -6.58 -9.11 -1.55
CA ILE A 7 -5.60 -8.09 -1.20
C ILE A 7 -5.79 -7.63 0.24
N TYR A 8 -7.03 -7.40 0.67
CA TYR A 8 -7.34 -7.00 2.03
C TYR A 8 -6.95 -8.07 3.04
N ASP A 9 -7.34 -9.33 2.82
CA ASP A 9 -6.99 -10.46 3.70
C ASP A 9 -5.47 -10.63 3.87
N LYS A 10 -4.69 -10.28 2.84
CA LYS A 10 -3.22 -10.34 2.86
C LYS A 10 -2.57 -9.14 3.55
N LEU A 11 -3.09 -7.93 3.33
CA LEU A 11 -2.56 -6.71 3.94
C LEU A 11 -2.95 -6.59 5.41
N GLU A 12 -4.16 -6.98 5.77
CA GLU A 12 -4.74 -6.79 7.10
C GLU A 12 -3.84 -7.28 8.25
N PRO A 13 -3.36 -8.54 8.27
CA PRO A 13 -2.54 -9.03 9.38
C PRO A 13 -1.23 -8.26 9.51
N VAL A 14 -0.65 -7.80 8.39
CA VAL A 14 0.58 -7.02 8.40
C VAL A 14 0.32 -5.63 8.99
N LEU A 15 -0.71 -4.93 8.51
CA LEU A 15 -1.01 -3.56 8.93
C LEU A 15 -1.38 -3.49 10.42
N LYS A 16 -2.12 -4.49 10.95
CA LYS A 16 -2.42 -4.64 12.38
C LYS A 16 -1.17 -4.72 13.26
N THR A 17 -0.05 -5.22 12.74
CA THR A 17 1.22 -5.29 13.48
C THR A 17 2.05 -4.00 13.40
N LEU A 18 1.75 -3.12 12.43
CA LEU A 18 2.55 -1.93 12.14
C LEU A 18 1.91 -0.63 12.62
N PHE A 19 0.57 -0.56 12.69
CA PHE A 19 -0.18 0.66 12.96
C PHE A 19 -1.17 0.48 14.11
N ASP A 20 -1.40 1.55 14.87
CA ASP A 20 -2.43 1.62 15.90
C ASP A 20 -3.83 1.68 15.27
N THR A 21 -3.93 2.33 14.11
CA THR A 21 -5.15 2.40 13.30
C THR A 21 -4.76 2.54 11.83
N TYR A 22 -5.46 1.87 10.93
CA TYR A 22 -5.20 1.96 9.49
C TYR A 22 -6.48 1.92 8.66
N HIS A 23 -6.36 2.37 7.42
CA HIS A 23 -7.40 2.33 6.41
C HIS A 23 -6.79 1.96 5.06
N ILE A 24 -7.53 1.20 4.26
CA ILE A 24 -7.15 0.90 2.88
C ILE A 24 -8.25 1.42 1.96
N ASN A 25 -7.92 2.42 1.15
CA ASN A 25 -8.80 2.92 0.09
C ASN A 25 -8.41 2.29 -1.24
N HIS A 26 -9.40 1.89 -2.03
CA HIS A 26 -9.19 1.40 -3.40
C HIS A 26 -9.75 2.43 -4.39
N SER A 27 -8.95 2.78 -5.39
CA SER A 27 -9.37 3.59 -6.54
C SER A 27 -8.70 3.08 -7.81
N PHE A 28 -9.06 3.69 -8.94
CA PHE A 28 -8.36 3.46 -10.20
C PHE A 28 -7.28 4.52 -10.39
N ALA A 29 -6.18 4.15 -11.04
CA ALA A 29 -5.16 5.09 -11.46
C ALA A 29 -5.78 6.07 -12.46
N ASP A 30 -5.54 7.36 -12.24
CA ASP A 30 -5.96 8.39 -13.17
C ASP A 30 -4.96 8.53 -14.35
N ALA A 31 -5.32 9.35 -15.32
CA ALA A 31 -4.48 9.62 -16.49
C ALA A 31 -3.08 10.14 -16.12
N SER A 32 -2.94 10.85 -15.00
CA SER A 32 -1.66 11.40 -14.56
C SER A 32 -0.71 10.32 -14.05
N VAL A 33 -1.22 9.30 -13.36
CA VAL A 33 -0.42 8.15 -12.91
C VAL A 33 0.10 7.34 -14.11
N HIS A 34 -0.71 7.21 -15.17
CA HIS A 34 -0.27 6.54 -16.40
C HIS A 34 0.88 7.27 -17.09
N ILE A 35 0.78 8.60 -17.18
CA ILE A 35 1.76 9.44 -17.87
C ILE A 35 3.04 9.63 -17.03
N ASN A 36 2.90 9.88 -15.73
CA ASN A 36 4.01 10.30 -14.88
C ASN A 36 4.75 9.11 -14.25
N GLU A 37 4.03 8.05 -13.87
CA GLU A 37 4.61 6.89 -13.17
C GLU A 37 4.71 5.65 -14.08
N GLY A 38 4.20 5.74 -15.32
CA GLY A 38 4.33 4.68 -16.34
C GLY A 38 3.43 3.47 -16.10
N TRP A 39 2.41 3.59 -15.25
CA TRP A 39 1.49 2.47 -15.00
C TRP A 39 0.49 2.29 -16.14
N PRO A 40 0.13 1.06 -16.52
CA PRO A 40 -0.89 0.82 -17.56
C PRO A 40 -2.27 1.38 -17.21
N ILE A 41 -3.04 1.74 -18.24
CA ILE A 41 -4.45 2.16 -18.10
C ILE A 41 -5.25 1.08 -17.37
N GLY A 42 -6.06 1.48 -16.39
CA GLY A 42 -6.87 0.57 -15.59
C GLY A 42 -6.11 -0.17 -14.49
N THR A 43 -4.91 0.31 -14.13
CA THR A 43 -4.21 -0.12 -12.91
C THR A 43 -5.02 0.28 -11.67
N ASP A 44 -5.23 -0.65 -10.75
CA ASP A 44 -5.83 -0.36 -9.46
C ASP A 44 -4.78 0.26 -8.52
N VAL A 45 -5.24 1.21 -7.72
CA VAL A 45 -4.45 1.89 -6.70
C VAL A 45 -5.06 1.57 -5.34
N TYR A 46 -4.24 1.00 -4.47
CA TYR A 46 -4.58 0.80 -3.07
C TYR A 46 -3.79 1.81 -2.24
N ILE A 47 -4.50 2.75 -1.64
CA ILE A 47 -3.94 3.76 -0.75
C ILE A 47 -4.05 3.24 0.67
N ILE A 48 -2.90 2.95 1.27
CA ILE A 48 -2.75 2.46 2.63
C ILE A 48 -2.40 3.65 3.50
N SER A 49 -3.27 3.98 4.44
CA SER A 49 -3.05 5.04 5.43
C SER A 49 -3.01 4.42 6.81
N GLY A 50 -2.01 4.76 7.60
CA GLY A 50 -1.84 4.21 8.94
C GLY A 50 -1.29 5.24 9.92
N PHE A 51 -1.79 5.22 11.14
CA PHE A 51 -1.24 5.97 12.26
C PHE A 51 -0.33 5.05 13.09
N PHE A 52 0.89 5.51 13.31
CA PHE A 52 1.81 4.93 14.29
C PHE A 52 2.16 6.03 15.28
N LYS A 53 1.72 5.87 16.54
CA LYS A 53 1.68 6.95 17.53
C LYS A 53 0.87 8.14 16.98
N SER A 54 1.48 9.30 16.85
CA SER A 54 0.84 10.53 16.36
C SER A 54 1.09 10.79 14.86
N ASP A 55 1.86 9.93 14.20
CA ASP A 55 2.34 10.17 12.85
C ASP A 55 1.50 9.43 11.81
N LEU A 56 1.10 10.17 10.76
CA LEU A 56 0.41 9.63 9.60
C LEU A 56 1.42 9.13 8.54
N TYR A 57 1.23 7.89 8.12
CA TYR A 57 1.95 7.25 7.02
C TYR A 57 0.96 6.96 5.89
N ILE A 58 1.33 7.34 4.67
CA ILE A 58 0.49 7.10 3.47
C ILE A 58 1.36 6.45 2.40
N HIS A 59 0.94 5.29 1.95
CA HIS A 59 1.61 4.53 0.91
C HIS A 59 0.62 4.15 -0.19
N LYS A 60 1.12 4.08 -1.42
CA LYS A 60 0.36 3.60 -2.57
C LYS A 60 0.93 2.26 -3.02
N MET A 61 0.04 1.32 -3.30
CA MET A 61 0.32 0.06 -3.97
C MET A 61 -0.43 0.04 -5.29
N TYR A 62 0.27 -0.30 -6.37
CA TYR A 62 -0.28 -0.33 -7.72
C TYR A 62 -0.40 -1.78 -8.19
N VAL A 63 -1.58 -2.14 -8.72
CA VAL A 63 -1.85 -3.49 -9.20
C VAL A 63 -2.51 -3.43 -10.57
N VAL A 64 -1.75 -3.81 -11.60
CA VAL A 64 -2.25 -3.85 -12.98
C VAL A 64 -3.46 -4.79 -13.10
N LYS A 65 -4.37 -4.49 -14.03
CA LYS A 65 -5.62 -5.25 -14.19
C LYS A 65 -5.40 -6.76 -14.38
N GLU A 66 -4.41 -7.12 -15.19
CA GLU A 66 -4.05 -8.51 -15.54
C GLU A 66 -3.13 -9.19 -14.50
N ALA A 67 -2.90 -8.57 -13.33
CA ALA A 67 -2.00 -9.13 -12.33
C ALA A 67 -2.56 -10.44 -11.74
N ILE A 68 -1.78 -11.51 -11.84
CA ILE A 68 -2.02 -12.76 -11.13
C ILE A 68 -1.63 -12.66 -9.65
N ASN A 69 -2.14 -13.55 -8.80
CA ASN A 69 -1.91 -13.54 -7.36
C ASN A 69 -0.42 -13.44 -6.97
N MET A 70 0.46 -14.16 -7.67
CA MET A 70 1.92 -14.08 -7.42
C MET A 70 2.48 -12.66 -7.60
N VAL A 71 1.97 -11.91 -8.58
CA VAL A 71 2.38 -10.51 -8.81
C VAL A 71 1.81 -9.61 -7.72
N ILE A 72 0.56 -9.85 -7.32
CA ILE A 72 -0.10 -9.14 -6.22
C ILE A 72 0.67 -9.34 -4.92
N ASP A 73 1.01 -10.58 -4.57
CA ASP A 73 1.77 -10.92 -3.36
C ASP A 73 3.10 -10.16 -3.30
N ARG A 74 3.83 -10.10 -4.43
CA ARG A 74 5.07 -9.32 -4.53
C ARG A 74 4.85 -7.82 -4.33
N GLN A 75 3.74 -7.26 -4.78
CA GLN A 75 3.43 -5.84 -4.55
C GLN A 75 3.08 -5.58 -3.07
N ILE A 76 2.37 -6.52 -2.43
CA ILE A 76 2.07 -6.49 -1.00
C ILE A 76 3.35 -6.55 -0.16
N GLU A 77 4.29 -7.43 -0.50
CA GLU A 77 5.60 -7.51 0.15
C GLU A 77 6.37 -6.19 0.00
N LYS A 78 6.46 -5.66 -1.22
CA LYS A 78 7.16 -4.39 -1.50
C LYS A 78 6.58 -3.21 -0.72
N VAL A 79 5.26 -3.07 -0.69
CA VAL A 79 4.64 -1.95 0.04
C VAL A 79 4.81 -2.14 1.55
N THR A 80 4.74 -3.37 2.04
CA THR A 80 4.99 -3.70 3.45
C THR A 80 6.40 -3.35 3.89
N GLU A 81 7.41 -3.72 3.10
CA GLU A 81 8.80 -3.38 3.39
C GLU A 81 9.03 -1.87 3.38
N ARG A 82 8.43 -1.15 2.42
CA ARG A 82 8.47 0.31 2.39
C ARG A 82 7.86 0.94 3.62
N ILE A 83 6.69 0.47 4.06
CA ILE A 83 6.05 0.95 5.29
C ILE A 83 6.97 0.75 6.50
N LYS A 84 7.52 -0.46 6.67
CA LYS A 84 8.44 -0.78 7.77
C LYS A 84 9.66 0.13 7.77
N ASN A 85 10.27 0.33 6.60
CA ASN A 85 11.43 1.19 6.45
C ASN A 85 11.11 2.65 6.77
N ASP A 86 9.96 3.17 6.34
CA ASP A 86 9.57 4.56 6.60
C ASP A 86 9.29 4.78 8.09
N ILE A 87 8.56 3.87 8.75
CA ILE A 87 8.35 3.92 10.20
C ILE A 87 9.69 3.87 10.95
N TYR A 88 10.58 2.95 10.58
CA TYR A 88 11.89 2.82 11.22
C TYR A 88 12.74 4.07 11.04
N ASN A 89 12.83 4.59 9.81
CA ASN A 89 13.65 5.75 9.48
C ASN A 89 13.15 7.03 10.16
N ARG A 90 11.83 7.28 10.20
CA ARG A 90 11.27 8.44 10.90
C ARG A 90 11.51 8.38 12.41
N ASN A 91 11.31 7.21 13.02
CA ASN A 91 11.62 7.02 14.44
C ASN A 91 13.13 7.19 14.74
N LYS A 92 14.01 6.68 13.86
CA LYS A 92 15.46 6.80 14.03
C LYS A 92 15.95 8.24 13.92
N LEU A 93 15.32 9.06 13.08
CA LEU A 93 15.69 10.45 12.88
C LEU A 93 15.16 11.38 13.98
N GLY A 94 14.36 10.88 14.93
CA GLY A 94 13.81 11.68 16.02
C GLY A 94 12.93 12.85 15.52
N LEU A 95 12.40 12.75 14.31
CA LEU A 95 11.45 13.72 13.76
C LEU A 95 10.12 13.50 14.48
N GLN A 96 9.95 14.24 15.60
CA GLN A 96 8.70 14.40 16.35
C GLN A 96 8.28 15.86 16.30
#